data_AF-A0A4Y4KG36-F1
#
_entry.id   AF-A0A4Y4KG36-F1
#
_cell.length_a   1.000
_cell.length_b   1.000
_cell.length_c   1.000
_cell.angle_alpha   90.00
_cell.angle_beta   90.00
_cell.angle_gamma   90.00
#
_symmetry.space_group_name_H-M   'P 1'
#
loop_
_entity.id
_entity.type
_entity.pdbx_description
1 polymer ?
#
loop_
_entity_poly.entity_id
_entity_poly.type
_entity_poly.pdbx_seq_one_letter_code
_entity_poly.pdbx_strand_id
1 'polypeptide(L)' 'MEWARDPPGGNPVVAVTQSANTGSRRLLEAIGMVAGAEVVEYGEPQTVYRLLSPAHMRQKSNT' A
#
# COMPACT_ATOMS: atom_id res chain seq x y z
N MET A 1 22.48 7.66 -5.02
CA MET A 1 21.98 6.80 -3.92
C MET A 1 20.64 6.28 -4.39
N GLU A 2 20.63 5.09 -4.98
CA GLU A 2 19.45 4.46 -5.59
C GLU A 2 18.81 3.56 -4.55
N TRP A 3 17.58 3.88 -4.14
CA TRP A 3 16.95 3.30 -2.94
C TRP A 3 16.26 1.95 -3.15
N ALA A 4 16.10 1.49 -4.39
CA ALA A 4 15.74 0.10 -4.70
C ALA A 4 15.81 -0.10 -6.22
N ARG A 5 16.37 -1.24 -6.66
CA ARG A 5 16.07 -1.75 -8.00
C ARG A 5 14.73 -2.46 -7.94
N ASP A 6 13.86 -2.22 -8.90
CA ASP A 6 12.63 -2.99 -9.06
C ASP A 6 13.00 -4.49 -9.10
N PRO A 7 12.44 -5.33 -8.19
CA PRO A 7 12.69 -6.75 -8.26
C PRO A 7 12.12 -7.28 -9.58
N PRO A 8 12.87 -8.13 -10.30
CA PRO A 8 12.38 -8.74 -11.53
C PRO A 8 11.14 -9.58 -11.20
N GLY A 9 9.98 -9.21 -11.75
CA GLY A 9 8.72 -9.90 -11.51
C GLY A 9 7.52 -9.04 -11.09
N GLY A 10 7.62 -7.71 -11.05
CA GLY A 10 6.45 -6.84 -10.92
C GLY A 10 5.62 -7.09 -9.66
N ASN A 11 6.28 -7.45 -8.56
CA ASN A 11 5.60 -7.67 -7.29
C ASN A 11 4.91 -6.37 -6.85
N PRO A 12 3.65 -6.43 -6.39
CA PRO A 12 2.91 -5.24 -6.00
C PRO A 12 3.64 -4.50 -4.87
N VAL A 13 3.72 -3.17 -4.98
CA VAL A 13 4.27 -2.33 -3.90
C VAL A 13 3.31 -2.42 -2.71
N VAL A 14 3.82 -2.89 -1.58
CA VAL A 14 3.08 -3.03 -0.32
C VAL A 14 3.75 -2.16 0.74
N ALA A 15 2.94 -1.48 1.55
CA ALA A 15 3.37 -0.81 2.76
C ALA A 15 2.57 -1.35 3.95
N VAL A 16 3.20 -1.43 5.12
CA VAL A 16 2.56 -1.86 6.37
C VAL A 16 2.83 -0.81 7.42
N THR A 17 1.79 -0.40 8.15
CA THR A 17 1.93 0.54 9.27
C THR A 17 0.89 0.21 10.34
N GLN A 18 1.17 0.54 11.60
CA GLN A 18 0.22 0.34 12.69
C GLN A 18 -1.11 1.02 12.38
N SER A 19 -2.25 0.36 12.64
CA SER A 19 -3.57 0.95 12.43
C SER A 19 -3.75 2.25 13.24
N ALA A 20 -3.08 2.36 14.39
CA ALA A 20 -3.06 3.58 15.20
C ALA A 20 -2.26 4.75 14.56
N ASN A 21 -1.33 4.48 13.64
CA ASN A 21 -0.46 5.49 13.04
C ASN A 21 -1.19 6.28 11.94
N THR A 22 -2.03 7.20 12.38
CA THR A 22 -2.90 8.00 11.50
C THR A 22 -2.10 8.90 10.53
N GLY A 23 -0.90 9.35 10.92
CA GLY A 23 -0.03 10.17 10.06
C GLY A 23 0.47 9.40 8.84
N SER A 24 1.04 8.22 9.06
CA SER A 24 1.49 7.34 7.98
C SER A 24 0.32 6.90 7.09
N ARG A 25 -0.82 6.54 7.69
CA ARG A 25 -2.02 6.14 6.92
C ARG A 25 -2.49 7.22 5.97
N ARG A 26 -2.61 8.47 6.45
CA ARG A 26 -2.98 9.62 5.60
C ARG A 26 -1.97 9.87 4.49
N LEU A 27 -0.68 9.73 4.77
CA LEU A 27 0.36 9.89 3.75
C LEU A 27 0.24 8.81 2.66
N LEU A 28 0.06 7.55 3.05
CA LEU A 28 -0.10 6.42 2.12
C LEU A 28 -1.34 6.60 1.23
N GLU A 29 -2.45 7.05 1.82
CA GLU A 29 -3.67 7.39 1.09
C GLU A 29 -3.45 8.56 0.12
N ALA A 30 -2.73 9.61 0.55
CA ALA A 30 -2.44 10.78 -0.27
C ALA A 30 -1.56 10.45 -1.49
N ILE A 31 -0.68 9.45 -1.39
CA ILE A 31 0.13 8.97 -2.53
C ILE A 31 -0.59 7.89 -3.37
N GLY A 32 -1.89 7.68 -3.12
CA GLY A 32 -2.73 6.82 -3.95
C GLY A 32 -2.68 5.33 -3.60
N MET A 33 -2.12 4.96 -2.46
CA MET A 33 -2.23 3.59 -1.96
C MET A 33 -3.59 3.37 -1.31
N VAL A 34 -4.09 2.14 -1.40
CA VAL A 34 -5.39 1.76 -0.85
C VAL A 34 -5.17 0.83 0.34
N ALA A 35 -5.82 1.15 1.46
CA ALA A 35 -5.87 0.28 2.63
C ALA A 35 -6.59 -1.03 2.27
N GLY A 36 -5.98 -2.16 2.62
CA GLY A 36 -6.50 -3.49 2.34
C GLY A 36 -6.76 -4.25 3.63
N ALA A 37 -5.97 -5.32 3.84
CA ALA A 37 -6.12 -6.19 4.99
C ALA A 37 -5.55 -5.56 6.26
N GLU A 38 -6.05 -6.01 7.42
CA GLU A 38 -5.39 -5.81 8.71
C GLU A 38 -4.71 -7.10 9.16
N VAL A 39 -3.55 -6.96 9.80
CA VAL A 39 -2.79 -8.06 10.39
C VAL A 39 -2.35 -7.66 11.80
N VAL A 40 -2.09 -8.64 12.68
CA VAL A 40 -1.52 -8.36 14.01
C VAL A 40 -0.05 -8.74 13.97
N GLU A 41 0.83 -7.78 14.22
CA GLU A 41 2.27 -8.01 14.35
C GLU A 41 2.76 -7.45 15.68
N TYR A 42 3.53 -8.26 16.41
CA TYR A 42 4.05 -7.90 17.74
C TYR A 42 2.97 -7.45 18.73
N GLY A 43 1.76 -8.01 18.61
CA GLY A 43 0.62 -7.68 19.47
C GLY A 43 -0.17 -6.44 19.05
N GLU A 44 0.26 -5.74 18.00
CA GLU A 44 -0.36 -4.49 17.55
C GLU A 44 -1.03 -4.66 16.17
N PRO A 45 -2.25 -4.13 15.97
CA PRO A 45 -2.90 -4.10 14.66
C PRO A 45 -2.11 -3.26 13.66
N GLN A 46 -1.92 -3.81 12.47
CA GLN A 46 -1.30 -3.18 11.32
C GLN A 46 -2.29 -3.12 10.16
N THR A 47 -2.24 -2.03 9.40
CA THR A 47 -2.96 -1.88 8.13
C THR A 47 -1.98 -2.14 6.98
N VAL A 48 -2.37 -3.00 6.05
CA VAL A 48 -1.61 -3.29 4.82
C VAL A 48 -2.15 -2.42 3.69
N TYR A 49 -1.28 -1.62 3.09
CA TYR A 49 -1.57 -0.77 1.93
C TYR A 49 -0.97 -1.36 0.66
N ARG A 50 -1.67 -1.19 -0.47
CA ARG A 50 -1.17 -1.61 -1.79
C ARG A 50 -1.31 -0.49 -2.80
N LEU A 51 -0.30 -0.33 -3.66
CA LEU A 51 -0.44 0.47 -4.86
C LEU A 51 -1.11 -0.40 -5.92
N LEU A 52 -2.29 0.04 -6.40
CA LEU A 52 -2.95 -0.66 -7.50
C LEU A 52 -2.14 -0.43 -8.77
N SER A 53 -1.80 -1.50 -9.48
CA SER A 53 -1.14 -1.36 -10.78
C SER A 53 -2.02 -0.55 -11.75
N PRO A 54 -1.44 0.18 -12.72
CA PRO A 54 -2.21 0.93 -13.71
C PRO A 54 -3.29 0.11 -14.43
N ALA A 55 -3.08 -1.20 -14.57
CA ALA A 55 -4.07 -2.14 -15.12
C ALA A 55 -5.35 -2.23 -14.25
N HIS A 56 -5.22 -2.20 -12.92
CA HIS A 56 -6.36 -2.17 -11.98
C HIS A 56 -7.05 -0.81 -11.93
N MET A 57 -6.34 0.29 -12.24
CA MET A 57 -6.93 1.63 -12.29
C MET A 57 -7.81 1.84 -13.53
N ARG A 58 -7.41 1.30 -14.69
CA ARG A 58 -8.19 1.43 -15.95
C ARG A 58 -9.57 0.77 -15.89
N GLN A 59 -9.80 -0.19 -15.00
CA GLN A 59 -11.08 -0.89 -14.89
C GLN A 59 -12.16 -0.09 -14.13
N LYS A 60 -11.78 0.99 -13.41
CA LYS A 60 -12.73 1.81 -12.63
C LYS A 60 -13.27 3.05 -13.36
N SER A 61 -12.80 3.35 -14.57
CA SER A 61 -13.18 4.55 -15.33
C SER A 61 -14.22 4.31 -16.44
N ASN A 62 -14.88 3.14 -16.45
CA ASN A 62 -15.81 2.76 -17.52
C ASN A 62 -17.23 2.53 -16.98
N THR A 63 -17.80 3.56 -16.34
CA THR A 63 -19.23 3.64 -15.99
C THR A 63 -19.71 5.06 -16.21
#